data_AF-A0A813F270-F1
#
_entry.id   AF-A0A813F270-F1
#
_cell.length_a   1.000
_cell.length_b   1.000
_cell.length_c   1.000
_cell.angle_alpha   90.00
_cell.angle_beta   90.00
_cell.angle_gamma   90.00
#
_symmetry.space_group_name_H-M   'P 1'
#
loop_
_entity.id
_entity.type
_entity.pdbx_description
1 polymer ?
#
loop_
_entity_poly.entity_id
_entity_poly.type
_entity_poly.pdbx_seq_one_letter_code
_entity_poly.pdbx_strand_id
1 'polypeptide(L)'
;MTAMSMCSSLTAWDNNNSKNHNNHTNNNSNNSNNSRDVRRRRAAGSRAATAGRSTAALASLVLATLLLQLWAGRTTLASVPPLVSLRHRAFSQRLGSTARGASRGSAYPSLSKLEDLILESCDVQSGEQGIECMDAYRTLVETHFQAQKECDVETSSCAVLQVLDRLAWGIRSTDGLAILDELRECVEAFGRVHGDLEDAFAAVATEGKDEIVEEDLRASLTKLIPGITDLTVGRLFRAADSNNDGAICRQEFSEFLMAGAFAAEPLRALKPQKKKGVSTNDLIGWALGSSFSIRKPGLEGNDS
;
A
#
# COMPACT_ATOMS: atom_id res chain seq x y z
N MET A 1 2.30 -17.24 40.85
CA MET A 1 1.62 -16.07 40.26
C MET A 1 1.68 -16.24 38.76
N THR A 2 0.66 -16.86 38.18
CA THR A 2 0.57 -17.09 36.74
C THR A 2 -0.16 -15.89 36.17
N ALA A 3 0.56 -15.02 35.47
CA ALA A 3 -0.07 -13.95 34.70
C ALA A 3 -0.89 -14.64 33.60
N MET A 4 -2.21 -14.58 33.70
CA MET A 4 -3.07 -14.96 32.58
C MET A 4 -2.88 -13.90 31.51
N SER A 5 -2.24 -14.28 30.40
CA SER A 5 -2.09 -13.44 29.23
C SER A 5 -3.47 -12.97 28.76
N MET A 6 -3.64 -11.65 28.60
CA MET A 6 -4.93 -11.00 28.38
C MET A 6 -5.34 -10.91 26.90
N CYS A 7 -4.87 -11.84 26.07
CA CYS A 7 -5.27 -11.92 24.66
C CYS A 7 -6.75 -12.29 24.43
N SER A 8 -7.54 -12.57 25.48
CA SER A 8 -8.85 -13.23 25.37
C SER A 8 -10.10 -12.34 25.47
N SER A 9 -10.06 -11.01 25.30
CA SER A 9 -11.28 -10.20 25.56
C SER A 9 -11.72 -9.13 24.54
N LEU A 10 -11.27 -9.17 23.29
CA LEU A 10 -11.91 -8.39 22.22
C LEU A 10 -12.60 -9.33 21.22
N THR A 11 -13.70 -9.93 21.69
CA THR A 11 -14.69 -10.56 20.83
C THR A 11 -15.42 -9.50 20.00
N ALA A 12 -15.57 -9.79 18.72
CA ALA A 12 -16.46 -9.17 17.74
C ALA A 12 -16.02 -7.81 17.17
N TRP A 13 -15.13 -7.87 16.16
CA TRP A 13 -15.27 -7.00 15.01
C TRP A 13 -16.50 -7.49 14.22
N ASP A 14 -17.68 -7.12 14.70
CA ASP A 14 -18.94 -7.46 14.06
C ASP A 14 -19.03 -6.65 12.75
N ASN A 15 -18.99 -7.39 11.65
CA ASN A 15 -19.04 -6.90 10.29
C ASN A 15 -20.46 -6.36 9.99
N ASN A 16 -20.80 -5.22 10.59
CA ASN A 16 -22.12 -4.62 10.49
C ASN A 16 -22.15 -3.58 9.37
N ASN A 17 -22.06 -4.05 8.13
CA ASN A 17 -22.45 -3.24 6.99
C ASN A 17 -23.24 -4.08 5.97
N SER A 18 -24.47 -3.64 5.71
CA SER A 18 -25.40 -4.12 4.68
C SER A 18 -26.39 -5.24 5.07
N LYS A 19 -27.36 -4.90 5.92
CA LYS A 19 -28.75 -5.36 5.76
C LYS A 19 -29.69 -4.16 5.69
N ASN A 20 -29.76 -3.55 4.50
CA ASN A 20 -30.84 -2.65 4.16
C ASN A 20 -32.08 -3.49 3.83
N HIS A 21 -32.86 -3.85 4.86
CA HIS A 21 -34.17 -4.48 4.71
C HIS A 21 -35.20 -3.43 4.27
N ASN A 22 -35.50 -3.39 2.97
CA ASN A 22 -36.79 -2.87 2.52
C ASN A 22 -37.83 -3.99 2.64
N ASN A 23 -38.71 -3.82 3.64
CA ASN A 23 -39.94 -4.59 3.81
C ASN A 23 -40.87 -4.37 2.62
N HIS A 24 -41.15 -5.43 1.86
CA HIS A 24 -42.40 -5.55 1.14
C HIS A 24 -42.99 -6.94 1.33
N THR A 25 -43.91 -7.02 2.28
CA THR A 25 -44.90 -8.07 2.42
C THR A 25 -45.79 -8.09 1.18
N ASN A 26 -45.85 -9.23 0.47
CA ASN A 26 -47.10 -9.61 -0.17
C ASN A 26 -47.23 -11.13 -0.28
N ASN A 27 -48.26 -11.64 0.39
CA ASN A 27 -48.78 -12.99 0.27
C ASN A 27 -49.28 -13.23 -1.16
N ASN A 28 -48.95 -14.38 -1.75
CA ASN A 28 -49.97 -15.18 -2.43
C ASN A 28 -49.52 -16.62 -2.68
N SER A 29 -50.23 -17.55 -2.05
CA SER A 29 -50.29 -18.95 -2.45
C SER A 29 -51.07 -19.06 -3.76
N ASN A 30 -50.62 -19.87 -4.72
CA ASN A 30 -51.42 -20.91 -5.40
C ASN A 30 -50.78 -21.40 -6.72
N ASN A 31 -50.98 -22.71 -6.92
CA ASN A 31 -51.25 -23.41 -8.17
C ASN A 31 -50.11 -23.83 -9.13
N SER A 32 -49.86 -25.15 -9.12
CA SER A 32 -50.23 -26.12 -10.17
C SER A 32 -49.84 -25.88 -11.65
N ASN A 33 -49.16 -26.91 -12.18
CA ASN A 33 -49.35 -27.55 -13.50
C ASN A 33 -49.21 -26.73 -14.79
N ASN A 34 -48.15 -27.02 -15.56
CA ASN A 34 -48.12 -27.40 -17.00
C ASN A 34 -46.72 -27.10 -17.55
N SER A 35 -45.98 -28.06 -18.13
CA SER A 35 -46.20 -28.77 -19.38
C SER A 35 -46.15 -27.87 -20.63
N ARG A 36 -45.27 -28.29 -21.55
CA ARG A 36 -45.04 -27.85 -22.96
C ARG A 36 -43.90 -26.85 -23.15
N ASP A 37 -42.79 -27.28 -23.78
CA ASP A 37 -42.62 -27.45 -25.23
C ASP A 37 -42.52 -26.08 -25.92
N VAL A 38 -41.38 -25.79 -26.56
CA VAL A 38 -41.26 -25.07 -27.84
C VAL A 38 -39.79 -25.06 -28.28
N ARG A 39 -39.55 -25.86 -29.31
CA ARG A 39 -38.47 -25.82 -30.29
C ARG A 39 -38.43 -24.49 -31.07
N ARG A 40 -37.22 -24.18 -31.59
CA ARG A 40 -36.94 -23.54 -32.92
C ARG A 40 -37.32 -22.04 -33.00
N ARG A 41 -36.66 -21.13 -33.73
CA ARG A 41 -35.76 -21.20 -34.91
C ARG A 41 -35.21 -19.78 -35.17
N ARG A 42 -33.97 -19.74 -35.69
CA ARG A 42 -33.48 -18.97 -36.87
C ARG A 42 -33.78 -17.46 -37.04
N ALA A 43 -32.66 -16.73 -37.17
CA ALA A 43 -32.19 -16.01 -38.37
C ALA A 43 -32.61 -14.56 -38.66
N ALA A 44 -31.55 -13.80 -38.96
CA ALA A 44 -31.37 -12.82 -40.03
C ALA A 44 -32.17 -11.50 -40.00
N GLY A 45 -31.42 -10.40 -40.14
CA GLY A 45 -31.97 -9.09 -40.47
C GLY A 45 -30.89 -8.00 -40.54
N SER A 46 -30.37 -7.78 -41.74
CA SER A 46 -29.41 -6.73 -42.10
C SER A 46 -30.04 -5.33 -42.22
N ARG A 47 -29.15 -4.32 -42.34
CA ARG A 47 -29.29 -2.95 -42.93
C ARG A 47 -29.80 -1.87 -41.96
N ALA A 48 -29.43 -0.59 -42.05
CA ALA A 48 -28.43 0.23 -42.75
C ALA A 48 -28.61 1.69 -42.23
N ALA A 49 -27.81 2.64 -42.73
CA ALA A 49 -28.00 4.11 -42.72
C ALA A 49 -27.41 4.85 -41.49
N THR A 50 -26.21 5.46 -41.59
CA THR A 50 -25.83 6.79 -42.14
C THR A 50 -26.05 7.99 -41.21
N ALA A 51 -24.94 8.64 -40.83
CA ALA A 51 -24.70 10.09 -40.64
C ALA A 51 -23.51 10.21 -39.66
N GLY A 52 -22.33 10.75 -39.97
CA GLY A 52 -22.03 11.91 -40.79
C GLY A 52 -21.88 13.13 -39.87
N ARG A 53 -20.66 13.42 -39.38
CA ARG A 53 -20.22 14.78 -39.06
C ARG A 53 -18.71 14.87 -38.84
N SER A 54 -18.13 15.72 -39.68
CA SER A 54 -16.73 16.11 -39.80
C SER A 54 -16.27 17.01 -38.65
N THR A 55 -15.11 16.71 -38.07
CA THR A 55 -14.35 17.64 -37.22
C THR A 55 -12.91 17.75 -37.74
N ALA A 56 -12.76 18.32 -38.94
CA ALA A 56 -11.48 18.70 -39.50
C ALA A 56 -11.42 20.23 -39.59
N ALA A 57 -11.04 20.90 -38.48
CA ALA A 57 -10.72 22.33 -38.50
C ALA A 57 -10.06 22.82 -37.19
N LEU A 58 -9.02 22.17 -36.65
CA LEU A 58 -8.19 22.76 -35.58
C LEU A 58 -6.70 22.36 -35.66
N ALA A 59 -6.18 22.05 -36.85
CA ALA A 59 -4.76 21.67 -37.03
C ALA A 59 -3.88 22.76 -37.67
N SER A 60 -4.43 23.91 -38.03
CA SER A 60 -3.72 24.88 -38.89
C SER A 60 -3.15 26.12 -38.16
N LEU A 61 -3.36 26.26 -36.84
CA LEU A 61 -2.99 27.47 -36.10
C LEU A 61 -1.75 27.32 -35.19
N VAL A 62 -1.24 26.10 -35.00
CA VAL A 62 -0.04 25.83 -34.17
C VAL A 62 1.26 25.83 -35.00
N LEU A 63 1.17 25.59 -36.32
CA LEU A 63 2.34 25.58 -37.20
C LEU A 63 2.84 26.97 -37.62
N ALA A 64 2.01 28.02 -37.51
CA ALA A 64 2.39 29.38 -37.87
C ALA A 64 3.21 30.09 -36.77
N THR A 65 3.07 29.70 -35.50
CA THR A 65 3.79 30.32 -34.37
C THR A 65 5.20 29.74 -34.17
N LEU A 66 5.44 28.50 -34.62
CA LEU A 66 6.76 27.85 -34.53
C LEU A 66 7.76 28.37 -35.58
N LEU A 67 7.29 28.88 -36.73
CA LEU A 67 8.16 29.42 -37.77
C LEU A 67 8.65 30.85 -37.50
N LEU A 68 7.95 31.62 -36.65
CA LEU A 68 8.42 32.96 -36.27
C LEU A 68 9.58 32.95 -35.26
N GLN A 69 9.77 31.87 -34.50
CA GLN A 69 10.90 31.79 -33.54
C GLN A 69 12.21 31.31 -34.18
N LEU A 70 12.18 30.85 -35.43
CA LEU A 70 13.36 30.37 -36.15
C LEU A 70 14.04 31.44 -37.03
N TRP A 71 13.48 32.65 -37.14
CA TRP A 71 14.05 33.73 -37.95
C TRP A 71 14.72 34.87 -37.17
N ALA A 72 14.62 34.87 -35.83
CA ALA A 72 15.29 35.85 -34.97
C ALA A 72 16.56 35.26 -34.33
N GLY A 73 17.44 34.69 -35.15
CA GLY A 73 18.81 34.39 -34.75
C GLY A 73 19.75 35.45 -35.31
N ARG A 74 20.28 36.36 -34.48
CA ARG A 74 21.64 36.90 -34.68
C ARG A 74 22.23 37.59 -33.44
N THR A 75 23.17 36.86 -32.85
CA THR A 75 24.54 37.26 -32.49
C THR A 75 24.77 38.48 -31.60
N THR A 76 25.11 38.23 -30.33
CA THR A 76 26.24 38.90 -29.66
C THR A 76 27.06 37.87 -28.89
N LEU A 77 28.28 37.61 -29.37
CA LEU A 77 29.32 36.90 -28.63
C LEU A 77 29.87 37.87 -27.58
N ALA A 78 29.55 37.63 -26.31
CA ALA A 78 30.22 38.26 -25.19
C ALA A 78 30.70 37.15 -24.24
N SER A 79 32.02 37.11 -24.06
CA SER A 79 32.76 36.31 -23.10
C SER A 79 32.25 36.59 -21.68
N VAL A 80 31.69 35.56 -21.03
CA VAL A 80 31.28 35.56 -19.61
C VAL A 80 32.14 34.52 -18.87
N PRO A 81 32.68 34.84 -17.68
CA PRO A 81 33.55 33.94 -16.90
C PRO A 81 32.79 32.70 -16.37
N PRO A 82 33.50 31.64 -15.92
CA PRO A 82 32.88 30.42 -15.45
C PRO A 82 32.16 30.69 -14.12
N LEU A 83 30.84 30.87 -14.18
CA LEU A 83 29.99 30.83 -13.00
C LEU A 83 29.74 29.38 -12.64
N VAL A 84 30.40 28.97 -11.57
CA VAL A 84 30.13 27.75 -10.81
C VAL A 84 28.64 27.67 -10.47
N SER A 85 28.12 26.47 -10.70
CA SER A 85 26.75 26.01 -10.48
C SER A 85 26.11 26.55 -9.19
N LEU A 86 25.14 27.46 -9.35
CA LEU A 86 24.29 27.98 -8.29
C LEU A 86 22.84 28.01 -8.80
N ARG A 87 22.32 26.84 -9.18
CA ARG A 87 20.92 26.67 -9.57
C ARG A 87 20.40 25.28 -9.21
N HIS A 88 20.13 25.07 -7.91
CA HIS A 88 19.17 24.07 -7.43
C HIS A 88 18.60 24.42 -6.03
N ARG A 89 18.53 25.70 -5.64
CA ARG A 89 18.09 26.11 -4.28
C ARG A 89 16.80 26.92 -4.17
N ALA A 90 16.01 27.01 -5.25
CA ALA A 90 14.79 27.83 -5.25
C ALA A 90 13.47 27.04 -5.18
N PHE A 91 13.47 25.70 -5.29
CA PHE A 91 12.23 24.92 -5.22
C PHE A 91 11.92 24.38 -3.81
N SER A 92 12.93 24.23 -2.94
CA SER A 92 12.72 23.75 -1.57
C SER A 92 12.05 24.78 -0.63
N GLN A 93 11.92 26.05 -1.05
CA GLN A 93 11.35 27.10 -0.19
C GLN A 93 9.82 27.24 -0.30
N ARG A 94 9.17 26.70 -1.33
CA ARG A 94 7.72 26.88 -1.53
C ARG A 94 6.84 25.78 -0.93
N LEU A 95 7.42 24.65 -0.52
CA LEU A 95 6.74 23.61 0.28
C LEU A 95 7.19 23.62 1.76
N GLY A 96 8.27 24.34 2.11
CA GLY A 96 8.84 24.34 3.46
C GLY A 96 8.38 25.46 4.41
N SER A 97 7.61 26.45 3.95
CA SER A 97 7.31 27.65 4.75
C SER A 97 5.94 27.66 5.45
N THR A 98 5.04 26.72 5.16
CA THR A 98 3.76 26.58 5.89
C THR A 98 3.76 25.48 6.94
N ALA A 99 4.76 24.59 6.98
CA ALA A 99 4.82 23.46 7.92
C ALA A 99 5.58 23.75 9.25
N ARG A 100 6.31 24.88 9.37
CA ARG A 100 7.11 25.18 10.58
C ARG A 100 6.37 25.91 11.70
N GLY A 101 5.06 26.07 11.57
CA GLY A 101 4.25 26.98 12.41
C GLY A 101 3.15 26.33 13.23
N ALA A 102 3.24 25.05 13.62
CA ALA A 102 2.40 24.48 14.68
C ALA A 102 2.91 23.08 15.07
N SER A 103 3.91 23.00 15.95
CA SER A 103 4.18 21.79 16.73
C SER A 103 3.07 21.61 17.78
N ARG A 104 1.83 21.40 17.34
CA ARG A 104 0.88 20.58 18.09
C ARG A 104 1.45 19.17 17.98
N GLY A 105 1.80 18.55 19.10
CA GLY A 105 2.46 17.25 19.12
C GLY A 105 1.76 16.28 18.16
N SER A 106 2.48 15.82 17.14
CA SER A 106 1.98 14.77 16.25
C SER A 106 1.56 13.59 17.12
N ALA A 107 0.38 13.01 16.85
CA ALA A 107 -0.05 11.78 17.50
C ALA A 107 0.94 10.62 17.25
N TYR A 108 1.77 10.76 16.21
CA TYR A 108 2.77 9.78 15.76
C TYR A 108 4.13 10.49 15.56
N PRO A 109 4.88 10.74 16.64
CA PRO A 109 6.14 11.49 16.57
C PRO A 109 7.26 10.69 15.89
N SER A 110 7.29 9.36 16.04
CA SER A 110 8.28 8.50 15.41
C SER A 110 8.02 8.39 13.90
N LEU A 111 6.75 8.35 13.50
CA LEU A 111 6.36 8.36 12.09
C LEU A 111 6.75 9.67 11.40
N SER A 112 6.53 10.83 12.04
CA SER A 112 6.99 12.11 11.50
C SER A 112 8.51 12.13 11.29
N LYS A 113 9.26 11.53 12.21
CA LYS A 113 10.72 11.37 12.06
C LYS A 113 11.08 10.44 10.89
N LEU A 114 10.30 9.39 10.66
CA LEU A 114 10.50 8.50 9.51
C LEU A 114 10.26 9.25 8.19
N GLU A 115 9.24 10.09 8.11
CA GLU A 115 8.97 10.94 6.95
C GLU A 115 10.14 11.90 6.66
N ASP A 116 10.68 12.54 7.71
CA ASP A 116 11.86 13.39 7.59
C ASP A 116 13.07 12.60 7.05
N LEU A 117 13.30 11.38 7.55
CA LEU A 117 14.39 10.51 7.07
C LEU A 117 14.21 10.08 5.61
N ILE A 118 12.98 9.81 5.18
CA ILE A 118 12.68 9.48 3.77
C ILE A 118 12.95 10.69 2.89
N LEU A 119 12.49 11.87 3.31
CA LEU A 119 12.72 13.12 2.57
C LEU A 119 14.22 13.43 2.43
N GLU A 120 14.99 13.29 3.51
CA GLU A 120 16.45 13.45 3.49
C GLU A 120 17.12 12.42 2.57
N SER A 121 16.67 11.17 2.58
CA SER A 121 17.18 10.10 1.70
C SER A 121 16.91 10.39 0.22
N CYS A 122 15.75 10.98 -0.10
CA CYS A 122 15.40 11.36 -1.46
C CYS A 122 16.19 12.56 -1.98
N ASP A 123 16.51 13.55 -1.13
CA ASP A 123 17.23 14.76 -1.54
C ASP A 123 18.70 14.47 -1.94
N VAL A 124 19.29 13.42 -1.38
CA VAL A 124 20.66 12.99 -1.72
C VAL A 124 20.74 12.33 -3.10
N GLN A 125 19.63 11.77 -3.60
CA GLN A 125 19.59 11.10 -4.90
C GLN A 125 19.40 12.10 -6.05
N SER A 126 20.33 12.13 -7.00
CA SER A 126 20.24 13.01 -8.17
C SER A 126 19.67 12.29 -9.40
N GLY A 127 18.91 13.00 -10.24
CA GLY A 127 18.42 12.49 -11.52
C GLY A 127 17.04 11.84 -11.43
N GLU A 128 16.79 10.80 -12.22
CA GLU A 128 15.50 10.10 -12.31
C GLU A 128 15.11 9.42 -11.00
N GLN A 129 16.09 8.82 -10.31
CA GLN A 129 15.89 8.15 -9.01
C GLN A 129 15.38 9.11 -7.92
N GLY A 130 15.88 10.34 -7.89
CA GLY A 130 15.40 11.35 -6.94
C GLY A 130 13.94 11.78 -7.21
N ILE A 131 13.53 11.82 -8.49
CA ILE A 131 12.15 12.15 -8.86
C ILE A 131 11.21 11.03 -8.43
N GLU A 132 11.55 9.78 -8.73
CA GLU A 132 10.78 8.60 -8.31
C GLU A 132 10.67 8.56 -6.78
N CYS A 133 11.79 8.80 -6.06
CA CYS A 133 11.83 8.90 -4.60
C CYS A 133 10.82 9.93 -4.06
N MET A 134 10.83 11.14 -4.63
CA MET A 134 9.93 12.22 -4.21
C MET A 134 8.47 11.95 -4.54
N ASP A 135 8.17 11.24 -5.63
CA ASP A 135 6.80 10.86 -5.96
C ASP A 135 6.27 9.80 -4.98
N ALA A 136 7.08 8.80 -4.60
CA ALA A 136 6.65 7.85 -3.58
C ALA A 136 6.52 8.48 -2.20
N TYR A 137 7.40 9.43 -1.84
CA TYR A 137 7.24 10.21 -0.62
C TYR A 137 5.90 10.97 -0.62
N ARG A 138 5.52 11.60 -1.73
CA ARG A 138 4.22 12.27 -1.86
C ARG A 138 3.06 11.29 -1.69
N THR A 139 3.14 10.11 -2.32
CA THR A 139 2.12 9.06 -2.17
C THR A 139 2.04 8.58 -0.72
N LEU A 140 3.17 8.39 -0.05
CA LEU A 140 3.22 7.98 1.35
C LEU A 140 2.53 9.01 2.25
N VAL A 141 2.82 10.30 2.07
CA VAL A 141 2.21 11.40 2.83
C VAL A 141 0.70 11.47 2.57
N GLU A 142 0.26 11.34 1.32
CA GLU A 142 -1.17 11.32 0.97
C GLU A 142 -1.89 10.14 1.63
N THR A 143 -1.28 8.94 1.56
CA THR A 143 -1.81 7.73 2.21
C THR A 143 -1.87 7.88 3.73
N HIS A 144 -0.87 8.53 4.35
CA HIS A 144 -0.90 8.84 5.78
C HIS A 144 -2.09 9.76 6.12
N PHE A 145 -2.29 10.84 5.36
CA PHE A 145 -3.45 11.72 5.57
C PHE A 145 -4.78 11.02 5.34
N GLN A 146 -4.85 10.12 4.35
CA GLN A 146 -6.06 9.37 4.07
C GLN A 146 -6.35 8.35 5.19
N ALA A 147 -5.33 7.63 5.66
CA ALA A 147 -5.45 6.74 6.81
C ALA A 147 -5.93 7.51 8.05
N GLN A 148 -5.40 8.71 8.32
CA GLN A 148 -5.85 9.56 9.42
C GLN A 148 -7.36 9.88 9.38
N LYS A 149 -7.96 10.00 8.20
CA LYS A 149 -9.42 10.24 8.06
C LYS A 149 -10.24 9.00 8.34
N GLU A 150 -9.68 7.83 8.13
CA GLU A 150 -10.32 6.52 8.27
C GLU A 150 -10.11 5.91 9.66
N CYS A 151 -9.22 6.49 10.48
CA CYS A 151 -9.06 6.06 11.87
C CYS A 151 -10.37 6.26 12.65
N ASP A 152 -10.57 5.38 13.63
CA ASP A 152 -11.71 5.46 14.53
C ASP A 152 -11.78 6.83 15.21
N VAL A 153 -12.89 7.52 14.96
CA VAL A 153 -13.13 8.89 15.44
C VAL A 153 -13.18 8.93 16.97
N GLU A 154 -13.59 7.83 17.62
CA GLU A 154 -13.76 7.77 19.07
C GLU A 154 -12.42 7.58 19.79
N THR A 155 -11.58 6.66 19.31
CA THR A 155 -10.26 6.40 19.92
C THR A 155 -9.16 7.28 19.36
N SER A 156 -9.40 7.98 18.24
CA SER A 156 -8.40 8.75 17.47
C SER A 156 -7.16 7.92 17.12
N SER A 157 -7.31 6.59 17.12
CA SER A 157 -6.21 5.65 17.05
C SER A 157 -6.27 4.89 15.73
N CYS A 158 -5.17 4.90 14.99
CA CYS A 158 -5.03 4.11 13.78
C CYS A 158 -4.06 2.97 14.06
N ALA A 159 -4.55 1.74 14.10
CA ALA A 159 -3.69 0.57 14.26
C ALA A 159 -2.52 0.57 13.25
N VAL A 160 -2.81 0.89 11.98
CA VAL A 160 -1.79 1.02 10.92
C VAL A 160 -0.72 2.06 11.27
N LEU A 161 -1.13 3.27 11.65
CA LEU A 161 -0.18 4.35 11.98
C LEU A 161 0.59 4.06 13.26
N GLN A 162 -0.02 3.38 14.24
CA GLN A 162 0.67 2.94 15.45
C GLN A 162 1.74 1.88 15.16
N VAL A 163 1.45 0.91 14.30
CA VAL A 163 2.46 -0.08 13.87
C VAL A 163 3.62 0.62 13.17
N LEU A 164 3.34 1.56 12.26
CA LEU A 164 4.39 2.31 11.56
C LEU A 164 5.20 3.20 12.51
N ASP A 165 4.57 3.80 13.52
CA ASP A 165 5.26 4.59 14.55
C ASP A 165 6.18 3.70 15.40
N ARG A 166 5.70 2.52 15.86
CA ARG A 166 6.52 1.55 16.60
C ARG A 166 7.66 1.01 15.75
N LEU A 167 7.43 0.75 14.47
CA LEU A 167 8.48 0.35 13.53
C LEU A 167 9.54 1.45 13.37
N ALA A 168 9.11 2.72 13.46
CA ALA A 168 9.98 3.87 13.42
C ALA A 168 10.74 4.13 14.73
N TRP A 169 10.36 3.45 15.82
CA TRP A 169 11.02 3.62 17.11
C TRP A 169 12.46 3.13 17.06
N GLY A 170 13.39 4.03 17.39
CA GLY A 170 14.76 3.67 17.69
C GLY A 170 15.62 3.59 16.44
N ILE A 171 15.09 4.04 15.30
CA ILE A 171 15.87 4.22 14.08
C ILE A 171 16.99 5.22 14.37
N ARG A 172 18.21 4.69 14.28
CA ARG A 172 19.47 5.44 14.20
C ARG A 172 20.08 5.39 12.80
N SER A 173 19.50 4.58 11.91
CA SER A 173 19.94 4.41 10.52
C SER A 173 19.50 5.59 9.64
N THR A 174 20.19 5.76 8.51
CA THR A 174 19.99 6.86 7.56
C THR A 174 18.89 6.62 6.54
N ASP A 175 18.34 5.41 6.42
CA ASP A 175 17.40 5.09 5.33
C ASP A 175 16.03 4.66 5.88
N GLY A 176 15.07 5.59 5.84
CA GLY A 176 13.69 5.32 6.22
C GLY A 176 12.96 4.39 5.22
N LEU A 177 13.36 4.39 3.95
CA LEU A 177 12.76 3.54 2.93
C LEU A 177 13.15 2.08 3.13
N ALA A 178 14.38 1.81 3.56
CA ALA A 178 14.84 0.45 3.86
C ALA A 178 13.92 -0.27 4.86
N ILE A 179 13.39 0.46 5.84
CA ILE A 179 12.55 -0.10 6.90
C ILE A 179 11.15 -0.45 6.41
N LEU A 180 10.57 0.42 5.58
CA LEU A 180 9.32 0.12 4.91
C LEU A 180 9.50 -1.03 3.92
N ASP A 181 10.67 -1.15 3.28
CA ASP A 181 11.02 -2.25 2.38
C ASP A 181 11.09 -3.60 3.13
N GLU A 182 11.72 -3.62 4.32
CA GLU A 182 11.76 -4.77 5.23
C GLU A 182 10.35 -5.21 5.65
N LEU A 183 9.49 -4.26 6.05
CA LEU A 183 8.10 -4.54 6.41
C LEU A 183 7.31 -5.10 5.22
N ARG A 184 7.46 -4.49 4.04
CA ARG A 184 6.80 -4.95 2.81
C ARG A 184 7.22 -6.37 2.46
N GLU A 185 8.53 -6.65 2.47
CA GLU A 185 9.07 -7.97 2.13
C GLU A 185 8.54 -9.05 3.09
N CYS A 186 8.45 -8.72 4.38
CA CYS A 186 7.81 -9.56 5.40
C CYS A 186 6.37 -9.94 5.02
N VAL A 187 5.51 -8.94 4.76
CA VAL A 187 4.10 -9.17 4.42
C VAL A 187 3.94 -9.93 3.09
N GLU A 188 4.73 -9.58 2.08
CA GLU A 188 4.72 -10.30 0.79
C GLU A 188 5.22 -11.75 0.93
N ALA A 189 6.15 -12.02 1.84
CA ALA A 189 6.62 -13.38 2.08
C ALA A 189 5.54 -14.25 2.74
N PHE A 190 4.81 -13.73 3.72
CA PHE A 190 3.68 -14.44 4.31
C PHE A 190 2.56 -14.68 3.29
N GLY A 191 2.14 -13.64 2.56
CA GLY A 191 1.06 -13.75 1.56
C GLY A 191 1.40 -14.66 0.38
N ARG A 192 2.69 -14.94 0.11
CA ARG A 192 3.09 -15.92 -0.91
C ARG A 192 2.93 -17.37 -0.47
N VAL A 193 3.14 -17.64 0.82
CA VAL A 193 3.19 -19.00 1.35
C VAL A 193 1.84 -19.43 1.92
N HIS A 194 1.13 -18.51 2.57
CA HIS A 194 -0.11 -18.77 3.30
C HIS A 194 -1.33 -18.28 2.54
N GLY A 195 -2.43 -19.04 2.62
CA GLY A 195 -3.65 -18.73 1.88
C GLY A 195 -4.44 -17.57 2.47
N ASP A 196 -4.38 -17.41 3.79
CA ASP A 196 -5.06 -16.38 4.56
C ASP A 196 -4.26 -16.06 5.84
N LEU A 197 -4.77 -15.09 6.61
CA LEU A 197 -4.15 -14.64 7.85
C LEU A 197 -4.11 -15.72 8.93
N GLU A 198 -5.18 -16.52 9.06
CA GLU A 198 -5.27 -17.54 10.12
C GLU A 198 -4.28 -18.69 9.86
N ASP A 199 -4.13 -19.09 8.60
CA ASP A 199 -3.11 -20.03 8.14
C ASP A 199 -1.69 -19.48 8.40
N ALA A 200 -1.46 -18.19 8.11
CA ALA A 200 -0.18 -17.55 8.40
C ALA A 200 0.12 -17.50 9.91
N PHE A 201 -0.85 -17.10 10.73
CA PHE A 201 -0.70 -17.04 12.17
C PHE A 201 -0.42 -18.43 12.75
N ALA A 202 -1.23 -19.43 12.38
CA ALA A 202 -1.09 -20.81 12.85
C ALA A 202 0.22 -21.48 12.39
N ALA A 203 0.75 -21.10 11.23
CA ALA A 203 2.02 -21.61 10.74
C ALA A 203 3.24 -20.99 11.43
N VAL A 204 3.11 -19.76 11.95
CA VAL A 204 4.17 -19.08 12.70
C VAL A 204 4.13 -19.52 14.17
N ALA A 205 2.95 -19.50 14.79
CA ALA A 205 2.78 -19.89 16.18
C ALA A 205 3.16 -21.36 16.39
N THR A 206 4.11 -21.63 17.29
CA THR A 206 4.50 -23.00 17.61
C THR A 206 3.38 -23.78 18.34
N GLU A 207 3.33 -25.10 18.14
CA GLU A 207 2.19 -25.96 18.49
C GLU A 207 1.54 -25.65 19.86
N GLY A 208 0.26 -25.28 19.81
CA GLY A 208 -0.60 -25.10 20.98
C GLY A 208 -0.60 -23.70 21.61
N LYS A 209 0.03 -22.71 20.97
CA LYS A 209 0.02 -21.32 21.43
C LYS A 209 -0.94 -20.47 20.60
N ASP A 210 -1.70 -19.62 21.27
CA ASP A 210 -2.50 -18.55 20.65
C ASP A 210 -1.71 -17.25 20.47
N GLU A 211 -0.38 -17.35 20.54
CA GLU A 211 0.57 -16.25 20.63
C GLU A 211 1.86 -16.60 19.87
N ILE A 212 2.44 -15.61 19.19
CA ILE A 212 3.72 -15.73 18.50
C ILE A 212 4.78 -15.03 19.34
N VAL A 213 5.79 -15.76 19.82
CA VAL A 213 6.97 -15.17 20.49
C VAL A 213 8.05 -14.81 19.47
N GLU A 214 9.07 -14.04 19.87
CA GLU A 214 10.11 -13.57 18.95
C GLU A 214 10.85 -14.71 18.25
N GLU A 215 11.11 -15.82 18.95
CA GLU A 215 11.74 -17.02 18.40
C GLU A 215 10.91 -17.66 17.28
N ASP A 216 9.59 -17.67 17.42
CA ASP A 216 8.65 -18.25 16.46
C ASP A 216 8.64 -17.41 15.18
N LEU A 217 8.55 -16.08 15.33
CA LEU A 217 8.62 -15.14 14.21
C LEU A 217 9.99 -15.23 13.50
N ARG A 218 11.09 -15.30 14.27
CA ARG A 218 12.45 -15.44 13.73
C ARG A 218 12.61 -16.72 12.91
N ALA A 219 12.15 -17.85 13.45
CA ALA A 219 12.24 -19.13 12.78
C ALA A 219 11.41 -19.16 11.48
N SER A 220 10.24 -18.50 11.47
CA SER A 220 9.42 -18.40 10.27
C SER A 220 10.05 -17.47 9.22
N LEU A 221 10.43 -16.24 9.60
CA LEU A 221 11.00 -15.28 8.65
C LEU A 221 12.32 -15.73 8.05
N THR A 222 13.18 -16.43 8.80
CA THR A 222 14.44 -16.97 8.27
C THR A 222 14.20 -18.02 7.17
N LYS A 223 13.08 -18.75 7.24
CA LYS A 223 12.67 -19.70 6.19
C LYS A 223 12.09 -18.99 4.97
N LEU A 224 11.33 -17.91 5.20
CA LEU A 224 10.59 -17.19 4.15
C LEU A 224 11.45 -16.17 3.39
N ILE A 225 12.39 -15.52 4.07
CA ILE A 225 13.21 -14.42 3.55
C ILE A 225 14.70 -14.76 3.77
N PRO A 226 15.37 -15.31 2.74
CA PRO A 226 16.78 -15.62 2.83
C PRO A 226 17.61 -14.37 3.15
N GLY A 227 18.41 -14.43 4.21
CA GLY A 227 19.33 -13.34 4.60
C GLY A 227 18.73 -12.27 5.49
N ILE A 228 17.50 -12.44 5.99
CA ILE A 228 16.96 -11.55 7.03
C ILE A 228 17.84 -11.57 8.28
N THR A 229 18.10 -10.39 8.86
CA THR A 229 18.96 -10.26 10.04
C THR A 229 18.16 -10.32 11.34
N ASP A 230 18.78 -10.77 12.43
CA ASP A 230 18.14 -10.78 13.76
C ASP A 230 17.71 -9.37 14.21
N LEU A 231 18.46 -8.34 13.81
CA LEU A 231 18.12 -6.94 14.07
C LEU A 231 16.83 -6.51 13.36
N THR A 232 16.63 -6.98 12.12
CA THR A 232 15.40 -6.73 11.36
C THR A 232 14.24 -7.49 11.99
N VAL A 233 14.41 -8.77 12.30
CA VAL A 233 13.37 -9.59 12.96
C VAL A 233 12.93 -8.97 14.28
N GLY A 234 13.85 -8.66 15.19
CA GLY A 234 13.50 -8.07 16.48
C GLY A 234 12.84 -6.69 16.36
N ARG A 235 13.11 -5.95 15.28
CA ARG A 235 12.41 -4.69 14.99
C ARG A 235 10.98 -4.92 14.50
N LEU A 236 10.77 -5.86 13.58
CA LEU A 236 9.44 -6.25 13.11
C LEU A 236 8.60 -6.81 14.26
N PHE A 237 9.20 -7.63 15.13
CA PHE A 237 8.56 -8.17 16.32
C PHE A 237 8.04 -7.06 17.24
N ARG A 238 8.91 -6.12 17.64
CA ARG A 238 8.52 -4.97 18.49
C ARG A 238 7.49 -4.04 17.84
N ALA A 239 7.45 -3.98 16.51
CA ALA A 239 6.43 -3.21 15.81
C ALA A 239 5.06 -3.89 15.88
N ALA A 240 5.04 -5.22 15.81
CA ALA A 240 3.84 -6.04 15.91
C ALA A 240 3.31 -6.15 17.35
N ASP A 241 4.19 -6.43 18.33
CA ASP A 241 3.88 -6.51 19.76
C ASP A 241 3.50 -5.11 20.29
N SER A 242 2.20 -4.81 20.30
CA SER A 242 1.67 -3.49 20.54
C SER A 242 1.61 -3.16 22.03
N ASN A 243 1.38 -4.18 22.86
CA ASN A 243 1.25 -4.05 24.30
C ASN A 243 2.59 -4.30 25.05
N ASN A 244 3.63 -4.73 24.33
CA ASN A 244 4.97 -5.07 24.83
C ASN A 244 4.95 -6.19 25.87
N ASP A 245 4.07 -7.18 25.71
CA ASP A 245 4.01 -8.34 26.59
C ASP A 245 5.00 -9.45 26.22
N GLY A 246 5.73 -9.29 25.11
CA GLY A 246 6.71 -10.26 24.62
C GLY A 246 6.10 -11.35 23.75
N ALA A 247 4.83 -11.21 23.37
CA ALA A 247 4.12 -12.06 22.44
C ALA A 247 3.33 -11.20 21.44
N ILE A 248 2.96 -11.80 20.30
CA ILE A 248 2.09 -11.20 19.31
C ILE A 248 0.81 -12.05 19.28
N CYS A 249 -0.30 -11.44 19.66
CA CYS A 249 -1.60 -12.07 19.54
C CYS A 249 -2.15 -12.00 18.11
N ARG A 250 -3.25 -12.69 17.84
CA ARG A 250 -3.89 -12.70 16.50
C ARG A 250 -4.23 -11.30 15.99
N GLN A 251 -4.75 -10.45 16.88
CA GLN A 251 -5.12 -9.08 16.53
C GLN A 251 -3.90 -8.26 16.13
N GLU A 252 -2.84 -8.30 16.94
CA GLU A 252 -1.58 -7.59 16.67
C GLU A 252 -0.92 -8.06 15.38
N PHE A 253 -0.97 -9.37 15.11
CA PHE A 253 -0.47 -9.93 13.86
C PHE A 253 -1.27 -9.40 12.66
N SER A 254 -2.60 -9.30 12.75
CA SER A 254 -3.44 -8.72 11.70
C SER A 254 -3.14 -7.26 11.45
N GLU A 255 -3.08 -6.46 12.51
CA GLU A 255 -2.75 -5.03 12.42
C GLU A 255 -1.37 -4.82 11.79
N PHE A 256 -0.39 -5.66 12.16
CA PHE A 256 0.95 -5.64 11.59
C PHE A 256 0.97 -5.94 10.09
N LEU A 257 0.28 -7.01 9.66
CA LEU A 257 0.19 -7.38 8.24
C LEU A 257 -0.53 -6.32 7.43
N MET A 258 -1.61 -5.75 7.98
CA MET A 258 -2.34 -4.65 7.37
C MET A 258 -1.44 -3.43 7.16
N ALA A 259 -0.68 -3.04 8.19
CA ALA A 259 0.24 -1.91 8.10
C ALA A 259 1.29 -2.11 7.00
N GLY A 260 1.85 -3.32 6.88
CA GLY A 260 2.80 -3.62 5.81
C GLY A 260 2.16 -3.67 4.42
N ALA A 261 0.92 -4.12 4.30
CA ALA A 261 0.17 -4.04 3.04
C ALA A 261 -0.06 -2.58 2.61
N PHE A 262 -0.40 -1.69 3.55
CA PHE A 262 -0.51 -0.25 3.29
C PHE A 262 0.83 0.37 2.89
N ALA A 263 1.91 0.03 3.57
CA ALA A 263 3.26 0.52 3.25
C ALA A 263 3.78 0.01 1.89
N ALA A 264 3.25 -1.11 1.38
CA ALA A 264 3.70 -1.71 0.13
C ALA A 264 3.43 -0.85 -1.11
N GLU A 265 2.31 -0.12 -1.14
CA GLU A 265 1.84 0.57 -2.35
C GLU A 265 2.74 1.75 -2.75
N PRO A 266 3.09 2.69 -1.84
CA PRO A 266 4.01 3.77 -2.17
C PRO A 266 5.38 3.24 -2.63
N LEU A 267 5.86 2.15 -2.03
CA LEU A 267 7.17 1.58 -2.34
C LEU A 267 7.24 0.86 -3.68
N ARG A 268 6.11 0.42 -4.25
CA ARG A 268 6.10 -0.24 -5.57
C ARG A 268 6.41 0.72 -6.69
N ALA A 269 6.04 2.00 -6.53
CA ALA A 269 6.41 3.04 -7.46
C ALA A 269 7.94 3.22 -7.53
N LEU A 270 8.64 3.05 -6.41
CA LEU A 270 10.11 3.18 -6.33
C LEU A 270 10.89 2.02 -6.90
N LYS A 271 10.35 0.82 -6.74
CA LYS A 271 11.02 -0.41 -7.16
C LYS A 271 10.05 -1.16 -8.07
N PRO A 272 9.91 -0.77 -9.35
CA PRO A 272 9.12 -1.52 -10.30
C PRO A 272 9.68 -2.96 -10.36
N GLN A 273 8.98 -3.86 -9.67
CA GLN A 273 9.37 -5.26 -9.60
C GLN A 273 9.32 -5.85 -11.01
N LYS A 274 10.41 -6.50 -11.43
CA LYS A 274 10.45 -7.20 -12.73
C LYS A 274 9.53 -8.42 -12.80
N LYS A 275 8.94 -8.83 -11.67
CA LYS A 275 7.99 -9.96 -11.57
C LYS A 275 6.61 -9.42 -11.18
N LYS A 276 5.54 -10.01 -11.74
CA LYS A 276 4.16 -9.74 -11.32
C LYS A 276 4.03 -10.03 -9.82
N GLY A 277 4.09 -8.97 -9.00
CA GLY A 277 3.83 -9.05 -7.56
C GLY A 277 2.34 -9.21 -7.26
N VAL A 278 2.03 -9.67 -6.05
CA VAL A 278 0.67 -9.74 -5.49
C VAL A 278 0.09 -8.32 -5.42
N SER A 279 -1.14 -8.02 -5.83
CA SER A 279 -1.64 -6.63 -5.76
C SER A 279 -1.76 -6.14 -4.31
N THR A 280 -1.70 -4.82 -4.06
CA THR A 280 -1.92 -4.25 -2.72
C THR A 280 -3.31 -4.63 -2.20
N ASN A 281 -4.32 -4.56 -3.08
CA ASN A 281 -5.67 -4.97 -2.73
C ASN A 281 -5.76 -6.47 -2.40
N ASP A 282 -4.94 -7.30 -3.02
CA ASP A 282 -4.87 -8.73 -2.70
C ASP A 282 -4.23 -8.94 -1.32
N LEU A 283 -3.16 -8.18 -0.99
CA LEU A 283 -2.53 -8.22 0.34
C LEU A 283 -3.46 -7.68 1.43
N ILE A 284 -4.18 -6.60 1.19
CA ILE A 284 -5.17 -6.06 2.14
C ILE A 284 -6.31 -7.04 2.33
N GLY A 285 -6.87 -7.60 1.24
CA GLY A 285 -7.91 -8.63 1.32
C GLY A 285 -7.45 -9.84 2.13
N TRP A 286 -6.22 -10.30 1.87
CA TRP A 286 -5.58 -11.39 2.61
C TRP A 286 -5.40 -11.06 4.10
N ALA A 287 -4.89 -9.86 4.44
CA ALA A 287 -4.67 -9.41 5.82
C ALA A 287 -5.99 -9.18 6.60
N LEU A 288 -7.08 -8.90 5.90
CA LEU A 288 -8.42 -8.77 6.48
C LEU A 288 -9.16 -10.11 6.59
N GLY A 289 -8.50 -11.23 6.30
CA GLY A 289 -9.12 -12.56 6.35
C GLY A 289 -10.20 -12.78 5.29
N SER A 290 -10.24 -11.94 4.25
CA SER A 290 -11.07 -12.25 3.08
C SER A 290 -10.44 -13.44 2.40
N SER A 291 -11.14 -14.59 2.41
CA SER A 291 -10.68 -15.85 1.82
C SER A 291 -10.51 -15.68 0.29
N PHE A 292 -9.36 -15.12 -0.09
CA PHE A 292 -8.96 -14.90 -1.45
C PHE A 292 -7.84 -15.88 -1.73
N SER A 293 -8.11 -16.87 -2.58
CA SER A 293 -7.08 -17.77 -3.03
C SER A 293 -6.14 -16.97 -3.93
N ILE A 294 -5.04 -16.47 -3.36
CA ILE A 294 -3.92 -15.93 -4.14
C ILE A 294 -3.53 -17.06 -5.08
N ARG A 295 -3.86 -16.91 -6.36
CA ARG A 295 -3.48 -17.89 -7.38
C ARG A 295 -1.97 -17.98 -7.31
N LYS A 296 -1.46 -19.08 -6.73
CA LYS A 296 -0.03 -19.39 -6.77
C LYS A 296 0.38 -19.23 -8.23
N PRO A 297 1.22 -18.23 -8.58
CA PRO A 297 1.67 -18.08 -9.94
C PRO A 297 2.30 -19.42 -10.29
N GLY A 298 1.72 -20.08 -11.30
CA GLY A 298 2.03 -21.47 -11.60
C GLY A 298 3.54 -21.67 -11.57
N LEU A 299 3.98 -22.56 -10.69
CA LEU A 299 5.16 -23.37 -10.96
C LEU A 299 4.78 -24.22 -12.19
N GLU A 300 4.67 -23.59 -13.36
CA GLU A 300 4.61 -24.29 -14.63
C GLU A 300 5.93 -25.04 -14.72
N GLY A 301 5.84 -26.36 -14.60
CA GLY A 301 6.98 -27.26 -14.68
C GLY A 301 7.73 -27.01 -15.99
N ASN A 302 8.97 -26.54 -15.86
CA ASN A 302 9.99 -26.84 -16.85
C ASN A 302 10.43 -28.29 -16.61
N ASP A 303 9.59 -29.23 -17.03
CA ASP A 303 10.03 -30.59 -17.32
C ASP A 303 10.61 -30.58 -18.75
N SER A 304 11.90 -30.27 -18.88
CA SER A 304 12.74 -30.57 -20.07
C SER A 304 14.22 -30.43 -19.72
#